data_AF-A0A7Z9BZR3-F1
#
_entry.id   AF-A0A7Z9BZR3-F1
#
_cell.length_a   1.000
_cell.length_b   1.000
_cell.length_c   1.000
_cell.angle_alpha   90.00
_cell.angle_beta   90.00
_cell.angle_gamma   90.00
#
_symmetry.space_group_name_H-M   'P 1'
#
loop_
_entity.id
_entity.type
_entity.pdbx_description
1 polymer ?
#
loop_
_entity_poly.entity_id
_entity_poly.type
_entity_poly.pdbx_seq_one_letter_code
_entity_poly.pdbx_strand_id
1 'polypeptide(L)'
;MAITLKETQAQTPIQTQTFDRKQLIERLKLGKKLLTAQIREQGCQLGLKSALSLSYTEFQRIEYLHRGHARICASSFADMWQWLASRQTDNSMQFVDDELSELIPLNEENKTIFVEGWIEGVLSIWNQIKDEVNDADLD
;
A
#
# COMPACT_ATOMS: atom_id res chain seq x y z
N MET A 1 -36.79 -37.99 -61.27
CA MET A 1 -35.42 -38.08 -60.72
C MET A 1 -35.38 -37.29 -59.43
N ALA A 2 -34.81 -37.87 -58.37
CA ALA A 2 -34.45 -37.21 -57.12
C ALA A 2 -33.48 -36.04 -57.39
N ILE A 3 -33.33 -35.04 -56.52
CA ILE A 3 -32.49 -35.10 -55.32
C ILE A 3 -32.96 -34.05 -54.29
N THR A 4 -33.17 -34.53 -53.07
CA THR A 4 -33.32 -33.79 -51.80
C THR A 4 -31.93 -33.48 -51.21
N LEU A 5 -31.88 -32.59 -50.21
CA LEU A 5 -30.86 -32.36 -49.16
C LEU A 5 -30.12 -31.02 -49.29
N LYS A 6 -29.88 -30.23 -48.24
CA LYS A 6 -30.32 -30.20 -46.83
C LYS A 6 -29.84 -28.82 -46.34
N GLU A 7 -30.66 -28.17 -45.55
CA GLU A 7 -30.23 -27.05 -44.70
C GLU A 7 -29.00 -27.47 -43.89
N THR A 8 -27.96 -26.65 -43.88
CA THR A 8 -26.92 -26.70 -42.86
C THR A 8 -26.63 -25.27 -42.46
N GLN A 9 -27.44 -24.80 -41.51
CA GLN A 9 -27.08 -23.68 -40.66
C GLN A 9 -25.76 -24.07 -39.98
N ALA A 10 -24.66 -23.46 -40.43
CA ALA A 10 -23.41 -23.48 -39.68
C ALA A 10 -23.64 -22.65 -38.41
N GLN A 11 -24.14 -23.31 -37.37
CA GLN A 11 -24.07 -22.81 -36.00
C GLN A 11 -22.58 -22.79 -35.64
N THR A 12 -21.95 -21.62 -35.80
CA THR A 12 -20.71 -21.31 -35.09
C THR A 12 -20.95 -21.63 -33.61
N PRO A 13 -20.14 -22.48 -32.97
CA PRO A 13 -20.29 -22.74 -31.55
C PRO A 13 -20.05 -21.41 -30.85
N ILE A 14 -21.11 -20.83 -30.28
CA ILE A 14 -20.98 -19.82 -29.25
C ILE A 14 -20.23 -20.53 -28.14
N GLN A 15 -18.91 -20.30 -28.09
CA GLN A 15 -18.11 -20.67 -26.93
C GLN A 15 -18.69 -19.85 -25.78
N THR A 16 -19.62 -20.45 -25.05
CA THR A 16 -19.97 -20.00 -23.72
C THR A 16 -18.67 -20.00 -22.95
N GLN A 17 -18.05 -18.82 -22.80
CA GLN A 17 -17.06 -18.60 -21.76
C GLN A 17 -17.79 -18.94 -20.46
N THR A 18 -17.60 -20.17 -19.99
CA THR A 18 -18.02 -20.56 -18.66
C THR A 18 -17.29 -19.63 -17.72
N PHE A 19 -18.03 -18.70 -17.13
CA PHE A 19 -17.52 -17.80 -16.11
C PHE A 19 -16.99 -18.64 -14.95
N ASP A 20 -15.69 -18.91 -14.94
CA ASP A 20 -15.05 -19.62 -13.84
C ASP A 20 -14.85 -18.63 -12.69
N ARG A 21 -15.91 -18.52 -11.89
CA ARG A 21 -15.95 -17.72 -10.67
C ARG A 21 -14.78 -18.04 -9.75
N LYS A 22 -14.36 -19.30 -9.65
CA LYS A 22 -13.30 -19.72 -8.73
C LYS A 22 -11.94 -19.25 -9.24
N GLN A 23 -11.66 -19.44 -10.53
CA GLN A 23 -10.44 -18.93 -11.16
C GLN A 23 -10.33 -17.40 -11.05
N LEU A 24 -11.44 -16.68 -11.27
CA LEU A 24 -11.47 -15.23 -11.11
C LEU A 24 -11.18 -14.80 -9.67
N ILE A 25 -11.82 -15.43 -8.67
CA ILE A 25 -11.60 -15.12 -7.25
C ILE A 25 -10.14 -15.34 -6.87
N GLU A 26 -9.54 -16.46 -7.27
CA GLU A 26 -8.14 -16.75 -6.92
C GLU A 26 -7.16 -15.79 -7.59
N ARG A 27 -7.38 -15.44 -8.87
CA ARG A 27 -6.59 -14.41 -9.55
C ARG A 27 -6.67 -13.06 -8.84
N LEU A 28 -7.87 -12.63 -8.42
CA LEU A 28 -8.06 -11.35 -7.73
C LEU A 28 -7.47 -11.37 -6.32
N LYS A 29 -7.53 -12.48 -5.59
CA LYS A 29 -6.85 -12.63 -4.30
C LYS A 29 -5.34 -12.50 -4.43
N LEU A 30 -4.75 -13.14 -5.45
CA LEU A 30 -3.33 -13.03 -5.73
C LEU A 30 -2.95 -11.58 -6.07
N GLY A 31 -3.75 -10.93 -6.93
CA GLY A 31 -3.59 -9.51 -7.26
C GLY A 31 -3.66 -8.61 -6.03
N LYS A 32 -4.66 -8.79 -5.16
CA LYS A 32 -4.76 -8.06 -3.90
C LYS A 32 -3.52 -8.25 -3.03
N LYS A 33 -3.05 -9.50 -2.86
CA LYS A 33 -1.86 -9.79 -2.05
C LYS A 33 -0.61 -9.08 -2.58
N LEU A 34 -0.40 -9.12 -3.90
CA LEU A 34 0.74 -8.47 -4.54
C LEU A 34 0.66 -6.94 -4.40
N LEU A 35 -0.52 -6.36 -4.64
CA LEU A 35 -0.77 -4.93 -4.48
C LEU A 35 -0.51 -4.47 -3.04
N THR A 36 -1.06 -5.18 -2.06
CA THR A 36 -0.85 -4.86 -0.63
C THR A 36 0.64 -4.88 -0.25
N ALA A 37 1.42 -5.84 -0.79
CA ALA A 37 2.85 -5.89 -0.55
C ALA A 37 3.58 -4.69 -1.18
N GLN A 38 3.25 -4.32 -2.41
CA GLN A 38 3.84 -3.16 -3.09
C GLN A 38 3.52 -1.84 -2.37
N ILE A 39 2.27 -1.66 -1.93
CA ILE A 39 1.86 -0.47 -1.19
C ILE A 39 2.65 -0.33 0.12
N ARG A 40 2.83 -1.45 0.86
CA ARG A 40 3.62 -1.44 2.09
C ARG A 40 5.09 -1.12 1.82
N GLU A 41 5.67 -1.75 0.80
CA GLU A 41 7.06 -1.53 0.36
C GLU A 41 7.30 -0.04 0.04
N GLN A 42 6.38 0.59 -0.70
CA GLN A 42 6.49 2.01 -1.00
C GLN A 42 6.37 2.90 0.22
N GLY A 43 5.44 2.58 1.12
CA GLY A 43 5.35 3.25 2.42
C GLY A 43 6.70 3.21 3.11
N CYS A 44 7.31 2.02 3.20
CA CYS A 44 8.62 1.81 3.82
C CYS A 44 9.73 2.62 3.17
N GLN A 45 9.84 2.59 1.84
CA GLN A 45 10.83 3.38 1.11
C GLN A 45 10.65 4.89 1.35
N LEU A 46 9.41 5.37 1.37
CA LEU A 46 9.13 6.76 1.72
C LEU A 46 9.51 7.05 3.18
N GLY A 47 9.23 6.13 4.11
CA GLY A 47 9.58 6.25 5.53
C GLY A 47 11.09 6.39 5.75
N LEU A 48 11.88 5.56 5.07
CA LEU A 48 13.34 5.65 5.08
C LEU A 48 13.85 7.02 4.60
N LYS A 49 13.28 7.54 3.50
CA LYS A 49 13.63 8.88 2.98
C LYS A 49 13.19 9.99 3.92
N SER A 50 11.98 9.87 4.47
CA SER A 50 11.36 10.87 5.34
C SER A 50 12.14 11.05 6.63
N ALA A 51 12.73 9.98 7.17
CA ALA A 51 13.43 9.97 8.45
C ALA A 51 14.47 11.09 8.61
N LEU A 52 15.17 11.45 7.52
CA LEU A 52 16.18 12.52 7.53
C LEU A 52 15.61 13.92 7.79
N SER A 53 14.30 14.10 7.56
CA SER A 53 13.60 15.37 7.72
C SER A 53 12.78 15.45 9.02
N LEU A 54 12.74 14.37 9.81
CA LEU A 54 11.93 14.30 11.02
C LEU A 54 12.70 14.88 12.22
N SER A 55 11.98 15.64 13.02
CA SER A 55 12.42 16.09 14.33
C SER A 55 12.37 14.97 15.37
N TYR A 56 13.08 15.15 16.47
CA TYR A 56 13.08 14.22 17.60
C TYR A 56 11.66 13.96 18.15
N THR A 57 10.83 15.00 18.27
CA THR A 57 9.44 14.86 18.77
C THR A 57 8.57 14.07 17.80
N GLU A 58 8.80 14.18 16.48
CA GLU A 58 8.13 13.35 15.48
C GLU A 58 8.56 11.88 15.61
N PHE A 59 9.86 11.59 15.78
CA PHE A 59 10.33 10.21 16.05
C PHE A 59 9.69 9.61 17.30
N GLN A 60 9.66 10.35 18.41
CA GLN A 60 9.02 9.90 19.66
C GLN A 60 7.53 9.62 19.48
N ARG A 61 6.81 10.49 18.74
CA ARG A 61 5.39 10.31 18.45
C ARG A 61 5.15 9.05 17.62
N ILE A 62 5.96 8.80 16.60
CA ILE A 62 5.86 7.63 15.72
C ILE A 62 6.17 6.35 16.50
N GLU A 63 7.23 6.34 17.31
CA GLU A 63 7.58 5.20 18.15
C GLU A 63 6.48 4.88 19.17
N TYR A 64 5.89 5.90 19.81
CA TYR A 64 4.75 5.72 20.72
C TYR A 64 3.53 5.11 20.00
N LEU A 65 3.18 5.62 18.83
CA LEU A 65 2.08 5.12 18.01
C LEU A 65 2.28 3.66 17.61
N HIS A 66 3.53 3.24 17.35
CA HIS A 66 3.87 1.88 16.98
C HIS A 66 3.92 0.92 18.19
N ARG A 67 4.59 1.31 19.28
CA ARG A 67 4.75 0.48 20.49
C ARG A 67 3.43 0.20 21.18
N GLY A 68 2.47 1.13 21.11
CA GLY A 68 1.25 1.06 21.90
C GLY A 68 0.37 -0.16 21.63
N HIS A 69 0.48 -0.87 20.48
CA HIS A 69 -0.58 -1.78 20.00
C HIS A 69 -1.99 -1.16 20.05
N ALA A 70 -2.09 0.15 20.34
CA ALA A 70 -3.24 0.93 20.04
C ALA A 70 -3.37 0.69 18.55
N ARG A 71 -4.42 -0.06 18.16
CA ARG A 71 -5.01 0.10 16.85
C ARG A 71 -4.97 1.60 16.65
N ILE A 72 -4.00 2.09 15.87
CA ILE A 72 -3.93 3.49 15.53
C ILE A 72 -5.36 3.74 15.07
N CYS A 73 -6.12 4.49 15.87
CA CYS A 73 -7.55 4.56 15.64
C CYS A 73 -7.72 5.08 14.21
N ALA A 74 -8.81 4.74 13.53
CA ALA A 74 -9.00 5.21 12.15
C ALA A 74 -8.76 6.74 12.01
N SER A 75 -9.03 7.50 13.07
CA SER A 75 -8.66 8.92 13.21
C SER A 75 -7.15 9.19 13.23
N SER A 76 -6.37 8.47 14.05
CA SER A 76 -4.90 8.63 14.10
C SER A 76 -4.22 8.24 12.78
N PHE A 77 -4.77 7.27 12.04
CA PHE A 77 -4.30 6.91 10.70
C PHE A 77 -4.70 7.98 9.68
N ALA A 78 -5.93 8.48 9.75
CA ALA A 78 -6.38 9.57 8.88
C ALA A 78 -5.54 10.84 9.08
N ASP A 79 -5.19 11.17 10.32
CA ASP A 79 -4.32 12.31 10.65
C ASP A 79 -2.91 12.12 10.08
N MET A 80 -2.33 10.91 10.18
CA MET A 80 -1.02 10.60 9.60
C MET A 80 -1.05 10.62 8.07
N TRP A 81 -2.10 10.08 7.45
CA TRP A 81 -2.28 10.14 6.01
C TRP A 81 -2.40 11.59 5.53
N GLN A 82 -3.19 12.43 6.21
CA GLN A 82 -3.32 13.85 5.88
C GLN A 82 -1.98 14.59 6.05
N TRP A 83 -1.25 14.30 7.11
CA TRP A 83 0.08 14.88 7.34
C TRP A 83 1.06 14.49 6.22
N LEU A 84 1.10 13.22 5.80
CA LEU A 84 1.89 12.76 4.66
C LEU A 84 1.45 13.42 3.35
N ALA A 85 0.15 13.46 3.07
CA ALA A 85 -0.40 14.08 1.86
C ALA A 85 -0.07 15.57 1.79
N SER A 86 -0.06 16.27 2.93
CA SER A 86 0.33 17.68 2.99
C SER A 86 1.81 17.92 2.64
N ARG A 87 2.67 16.92 2.91
CA ARG A 87 4.11 16.97 2.67
C ARG A 87 4.55 16.42 1.31
N GLN A 88 3.68 15.80 0.52
CA GLN A 88 4.01 15.32 -0.83
C GLN A 88 4.40 16.42 -1.83
N THR A 89 4.15 17.69 -1.50
CA THR A 89 4.66 18.84 -2.25
C THR A 89 6.17 19.03 -2.09
N ASP A 90 6.76 18.42 -1.07
CA ASP A 90 8.20 18.33 -0.87
C ASP A 90 8.75 17.22 -1.76
N ASN A 91 9.69 17.55 -2.66
CA ASN A 91 10.27 16.59 -3.62
C ASN A 91 10.90 15.36 -2.94
N SER A 92 11.23 15.47 -1.65
CA SER A 92 11.75 14.38 -0.83
C SER A 92 10.70 13.31 -0.49
N MET A 93 9.41 13.64 -0.60
CA MET A 93 8.29 12.80 -0.17
C MET A 93 7.35 12.32 -1.29
N GLN A 94 7.75 12.46 -2.56
CA GLN A 94 6.96 11.97 -3.69
C GLN A 94 6.95 10.43 -3.76
N PHE A 95 5.80 9.87 -4.16
CA PHE A 95 5.70 8.46 -4.49
C PHE A 95 6.63 8.13 -5.65
N VAL A 96 7.22 6.94 -5.61
CA VAL A 96 8.18 6.49 -6.62
C VAL A 96 7.48 5.89 -7.85
N ASP A 97 6.20 5.51 -7.72
CA ASP A 97 5.42 4.85 -8.76
C ASP A 97 4.08 5.59 -8.96
N ASP A 98 3.87 6.08 -10.17
CA ASP A 98 2.69 6.85 -10.55
C ASP A 98 1.41 6.01 -10.43
N GLU A 99 1.43 4.72 -10.77
CA GLU A 99 0.24 3.86 -10.75
C GLU A 99 -0.23 3.61 -9.30
N LEU A 100 0.71 3.37 -8.39
CA LEU A 100 0.38 3.16 -6.99
C LEU A 100 -0.03 4.46 -6.29
N SER A 101 0.53 5.61 -6.72
CA SER A 101 0.14 6.92 -6.22
C SER A 101 -1.34 7.24 -6.45
N GLU A 102 -1.92 6.74 -7.55
CA GLU A 102 -3.35 6.88 -7.86
C GLU A 102 -4.22 5.86 -7.13
N LEU A 103 -3.71 4.65 -6.89
CA LEU A 103 -4.47 3.54 -6.28
C LEU A 103 -4.55 3.60 -4.75
N ILE A 104 -3.55 4.16 -4.08
CA ILE A 104 -3.50 4.25 -2.61
C ILE A 104 -4.64 5.13 -2.06
N PRO A 105 -4.90 6.35 -2.59
CA PRO A 105 -5.92 7.24 -2.05
C PRO A 105 -7.37 6.73 -2.21
N LEU A 106 -7.61 5.78 -3.11
CA LEU A 106 -8.95 5.27 -3.46
C LEU A 106 -9.52 4.31 -2.41
N ASN A 107 -8.69 3.77 -1.52
CA ASN A 107 -9.11 2.77 -0.54
C ASN A 107 -8.47 3.04 0.82
N GLU A 108 -9.29 3.13 1.88
CA GLU A 108 -8.82 3.32 3.26
C GLU A 108 -7.92 2.17 3.75
N GLU A 109 -8.16 0.94 3.30
CA GLU A 109 -7.27 -0.20 3.58
C GLU A 109 -5.88 0.05 2.98
N ASN A 110 -5.82 0.55 1.73
CA ASN A 110 -4.56 0.86 1.07
C ASN A 110 -3.80 2.00 1.78
N LYS A 111 -4.49 3.08 2.18
CA LYS A 111 -3.89 4.15 2.98
C LYS A 111 -3.32 3.63 4.29
N THR A 112 -4.04 2.76 4.97
CA THR A 112 -3.59 2.15 6.22
C THR A 112 -2.32 1.32 6.00
N ILE A 113 -2.33 0.43 5.00
CA ILE A 113 -1.16 -0.39 4.64
C ILE A 113 0.05 0.49 4.29
N PHE A 114 -0.18 1.59 3.56
CA PHE A 114 0.87 2.52 3.20
C PHE A 114 1.48 3.19 4.44
N VAL A 115 0.64 3.73 5.33
CA VAL A 115 1.09 4.40 6.56
C VAL A 115 1.81 3.41 7.48
N GLU A 116 1.33 2.16 7.57
CA GLU A 116 2.04 1.09 8.29
C GLU A 116 3.45 0.89 7.74
N GLY A 117 3.58 0.70 6.42
CA GLY A 117 4.88 0.59 5.77
C GLY A 117 5.75 1.82 6.04
N TRP A 118 5.18 3.01 6.01
CA TRP A 118 5.92 4.25 6.29
C TRP A 118 6.47 4.31 7.72
N ILE A 119 5.66 3.96 8.73
CA ILE A 119 6.12 3.81 10.11
C ILE A 119 7.24 2.75 10.18
N GLU A 120 7.06 1.64 9.45
CA GLU A 120 8.05 0.64 9.03
C GLU A 120 9.46 1.22 8.84
N GLY A 121 9.57 2.03 7.78
CA GLY A 121 10.81 2.63 7.34
C GLY A 121 11.37 3.66 8.31
N VAL A 122 10.51 4.53 8.87
CA VAL A 122 10.98 5.55 9.84
C VAL A 122 11.61 4.90 11.06
N LEU A 123 10.95 3.88 11.63
CA LEU A 123 11.44 3.22 12.83
C LEU A 123 12.68 2.36 12.56
N SER A 124 12.87 1.87 11.33
CA SER A 124 14.12 1.20 10.95
C SER A 124 15.33 2.14 11.14
N ILE A 125 15.22 3.40 10.75
CA ILE A 125 16.28 4.41 10.96
C ILE A 125 16.36 4.78 12.44
N TRP A 126 15.23 5.09 13.08
CA TRP A 126 15.20 5.48 14.49
C TRP A 126 15.88 4.44 15.39
N ASN A 127 15.58 3.15 15.19
CA ASN A 127 16.18 2.07 15.97
C ASN A 127 17.70 1.93 15.79
N GLN A 128 18.27 2.46 14.70
CA GLN A 128 19.72 2.45 14.50
C GLN A 128 20.42 3.58 15.26
N ILE A 129 19.75 4.72 15.47
CA ILE A 129 20.38 5.94 15.99
C ILE A 129 19.91 6.33 17.40
N LYS A 130 18.79 5.79 17.88
CA LYS A 130 18.14 6.27 19.10
C LYS A 130 18.98 6.12 20.36
N ASP A 131 19.81 5.08 20.44
CA ASP A 131 20.63 4.83 21.62
C ASP A 131 21.72 5.91 21.72
N GLU A 132 22.39 6.25 20.60
CA GLU A 132 23.35 7.35 20.52
C GLU A 132 22.71 8.71 20.84
N VAL A 133 21.47 8.93 20.38
CA VAL A 133 20.73 10.16 20.67
C VAL A 133 20.35 10.27 22.14
N ASN A 134 19.98 9.16 22.79
CA ASN A 134 19.59 9.16 24.21
C ASN A 134 20.81 9.19 25.15
N ASP A 135 21.96 8.69 24.70
CA ASP A 135 23.22 8.73 25.46
C ASP A 135 23.85 10.14 25.45
N ALA A 136 23.51 11.00 24.48
CA ALA A 136 24.01 12.37 24.36
C ALA A 136 23.61 13.32 25.51
N ASP A 137 22.68 12.90 26.38
CA ASP A 137 22.23 13.66 27.56
C ASP A 137 23.00 13.30 28.85
N LEU A 138 24.04 12.44 28.78
CA LEU A 138 24.79 11.94 29.94
C LEU A 138 26.19 12.56 30.14
N ASP A 139 26.58 13.57 29.36
CA ASP A 139 27.83 14.35 29.52
C ASP A 139 27.60 15.79 30.00
#